data_AF-A0A1I9YR81-F1
#
_entry.id   AF-A0A1I9YR81-F1
#
_cell.length_a   1.000
_cell.length_b   1.000
_cell.length_c   1.000
_cell.angle_alpha   90.00
_cell.angle_beta   90.00
_cell.angle_gamma   90.00
#
_symmetry.space_group_name_H-M   'P 1'
#
loop_
_entity.id
_entity.type
_entity.pdbx_description
1 polymer ?
#
loop_
_entity_poly.entity_id
_entity_poly.type
_entity_poly.pdbx_seq_one_letter_code
_entity_poly.pdbx_strand_id
1 'polypeptide(L)'
;MKTLERVTKTLSARCTFFELMRRVEALQRRHGTRATRKRRMPTWLRIEQPAAMHFAGTEVERVHAELPQFAEDGDGAQVTVIQRYFGLFAPYGPLPLHVTEHAMQEKRFERNAAFERFINVACGELAWLHYTAWSSMHPVLGYERVRHPFVERVTALADARRASTVDAEPFADHALACRRAFPGLYCAPRRSLADLQRMLAAYFGVPLRVVPRHGRWIPVAAAASEARRLGGWRLGARIWDVQYSAEIVIGPLEADGFQRWQRRAAAVLAMSAVVTDFVDGRIDPVIKVQVRTRPELAGRIGRMRVGVDAWSRPDRALRTLTVYESFRD
;
A
#
# COMPACT_ATOMS: atom_id res chain seq x y z
N MET A 1 -11.31 -36.68 -9.70
CA MET A 1 -11.33 -37.30 -8.34
C MET A 1 -10.38 -36.62 -7.36
N LYS A 2 -9.05 -36.54 -7.60
CA LYS A 2 -8.08 -35.91 -6.66
C LYS A 2 -8.42 -34.47 -6.23
N THR A 3 -9.05 -33.68 -7.10
CA THR A 3 -9.45 -32.29 -6.81
C THR A 3 -10.61 -32.22 -5.82
N LEU A 4 -11.60 -33.11 -5.94
CA LEU A 4 -12.77 -33.16 -5.06
C LEU A 4 -12.39 -33.59 -3.64
N GLU A 5 -11.62 -34.67 -3.51
CA GLU A 5 -11.12 -35.14 -2.21
C GLU A 5 -10.29 -34.08 -1.49
N ARG A 6 -9.54 -33.27 -2.25
CA ARG A 6 -8.76 -32.17 -1.70
C ARG A 6 -9.65 -31.01 -1.25
N VAL A 7 -10.71 -30.70 -1.99
CA VAL A 7 -11.70 -29.68 -1.62
C VAL A 7 -12.47 -30.09 -0.36
N THR A 8 -12.97 -31.32 -0.29
CA THR A 8 -13.67 -31.84 0.91
C THR A 8 -12.76 -31.97 2.12
N LYS A 9 -11.48 -32.35 1.94
CA LYS A 9 -10.52 -32.37 3.05
C LYS A 9 -10.20 -30.97 3.57
N THR A 10 -10.21 -29.95 2.69
CA THR A 10 -9.94 -28.56 3.06
C THR A 10 -11.16 -27.90 3.71
N LEU A 11 -12.36 -28.17 3.20
CA LEU A 11 -13.63 -27.62 3.65
C LEU A 11 -14.33 -28.61 4.58
N SER A 12 -13.99 -28.55 5.87
CA SER A 12 -14.61 -29.37 6.92
C SER A 12 -15.78 -28.64 7.57
N ALA A 13 -16.79 -29.37 8.04
CA ALA A 13 -17.88 -28.80 8.84
C ALA A 13 -17.48 -28.49 10.30
N ARG A 14 -16.30 -28.94 10.75
CA ARG A 14 -15.80 -28.71 12.12
C ARG A 14 -15.10 -27.35 12.28
N CYS A 15 -15.71 -26.29 11.78
CA CYS A 15 -15.20 -24.92 11.91
C CYS A 15 -16.34 -23.91 11.96
N THR A 16 -16.03 -22.68 12.35
CA THR A 16 -16.98 -21.56 12.28
C THR A 16 -17.26 -21.18 10.83
N PHE A 17 -18.38 -20.51 10.59
CA PHE A 17 -18.77 -20.05 9.26
C PHE A 17 -17.70 -19.14 8.65
N PHE A 18 -17.14 -18.19 9.42
CA PHE A 18 -16.10 -17.28 8.95
C PHE A 18 -14.80 -17.99 8.59
N GLU A 19 -14.41 -19.00 9.37
CA GLU A 19 -13.22 -19.80 9.05
C GLU A 19 -13.43 -20.58 7.75
N LEU A 20 -14.60 -21.21 7.59
CA LEU A 20 -14.94 -21.93 6.36
C LEU A 20 -14.89 -21.00 5.14
N MET A 21 -15.53 -19.84 5.21
CA MET A 21 -15.54 -18.86 4.13
C MET A 21 -14.12 -18.33 3.80
N ARG A 22 -13.23 -18.24 4.80
CA ARG A 22 -11.82 -17.90 4.56
C ARG A 22 -11.09 -19.00 3.78
N ARG A 23 -11.36 -20.28 4.08
CA ARG A 23 -10.80 -21.42 3.32
C ARG A 23 -11.34 -21.44 1.89
N VAL A 24 -12.62 -21.13 1.69
CA VAL A 24 -13.24 -20.92 0.37
C VAL A 24 -12.53 -19.82 -0.42
N GLU A 25 -12.27 -18.66 0.19
CA GLU A 25 -11.53 -17.56 -0.46
C GLU A 25 -10.10 -17.97 -0.83
N ALA A 26 -9.42 -18.74 0.04
CA ALA A 26 -8.08 -19.26 -0.24
C ALA A 26 -8.07 -20.26 -1.41
N LEU A 27 -9.10 -21.10 -1.55
CA LEU A 27 -9.28 -21.99 -2.70
C LEU A 27 -9.52 -21.18 -3.98
N GLN A 28 -10.41 -20.18 -3.94
CA GLN A 28 -10.68 -19.32 -5.08
C GLN A 28 -9.41 -18.63 -5.61
N ARG A 29 -8.54 -18.16 -4.70
CA ARG A 29 -7.23 -17.57 -5.05
C ARG A 29 -6.32 -18.56 -5.80
N ARG A 30 -6.32 -19.83 -5.40
CA ARG A 30 -5.51 -20.89 -6.04
C ARG A 30 -6.02 -21.25 -7.44
N HIS A 31 -7.32 -21.16 -7.68
CA HIS A 31 -7.93 -21.42 -8.99
C HIS A 31 -7.75 -20.29 -10.01
N GLY A 32 -6.88 -19.31 -9.74
CA GLY A 32 -6.45 -18.33 -10.74
C GLY A 32 -7.49 -17.26 -11.09
N THR A 33 -8.68 -17.29 -10.49
CA THR A 33 -9.61 -16.17 -10.60
C THR A 33 -9.00 -15.01 -9.83
N ARG A 34 -8.36 -14.08 -10.56
CA ARG A 34 -7.86 -12.82 -10.01
C ARG A 34 -9.04 -12.21 -9.27
N ALA A 35 -9.02 -12.29 -7.94
CA ALA A 35 -10.09 -11.82 -7.09
C ALA A 35 -10.07 -10.29 -7.12
N THR A 36 -10.43 -9.71 -8.28
CA THR A 36 -11.17 -8.46 -8.27
C THR A 36 -12.33 -8.71 -7.32
N ARG A 37 -12.54 -7.75 -6.42
CA ARG A 37 -13.46 -7.81 -5.29
C ARG A 37 -14.89 -8.04 -5.80
N LYS A 38 -15.20 -9.27 -6.23
CA LYS A 38 -16.54 -9.67 -6.66
C LYS A 38 -17.31 -9.82 -5.36
N ARG A 39 -18.11 -8.80 -5.07
CA ARG A 39 -19.09 -8.80 -3.97
C ARG A 39 -20.09 -9.96 -4.10
N ARG A 40 -20.18 -10.54 -5.29
CA ARG A 40 -21.03 -11.68 -5.62
C ARG A 40 -20.40 -12.99 -5.20
N MET A 41 -21.23 -13.91 -4.72
CA MET A 41 -20.84 -15.28 -4.41
C MET A 41 -20.25 -15.97 -5.65
N PRO A 42 -19.20 -16.81 -5.49
CA PRO A 42 -18.69 -17.61 -6.59
C PRO A 42 -19.79 -18.55 -7.15
N THR A 43 -19.84 -18.72 -8.47
CA THR A 43 -20.87 -19.56 -9.13
C THR A 43 -20.82 -21.03 -8.71
N TRP A 44 -19.64 -21.52 -8.32
CA TRP A 44 -19.43 -22.88 -7.83
C TRP A 44 -19.82 -23.05 -6.35
N LEU A 45 -20.08 -21.97 -5.61
CA LEU A 45 -20.44 -22.03 -4.19
C LEU A 45 -21.94 -21.84 -4.01
N ARG A 46 -22.56 -22.70 -3.21
CA ARG A 46 -23.92 -22.53 -2.69
C ARG A 46 -23.86 -22.50 -1.16
N ILE A 47 -24.56 -21.55 -0.56
CA ILE A 47 -24.71 -21.45 0.89
C ILE A 47 -26.20 -21.58 1.18
N GLU A 48 -26.58 -22.60 1.93
CA GLU A 48 -27.97 -22.97 2.18
C GLU A 48 -28.24 -23.04 3.67
N GLN A 49 -29.41 -22.54 4.07
CA GLN A 49 -29.99 -22.74 5.38
C GLN A 49 -31.15 -23.74 5.24
N PRO A 50 -31.08 -24.93 5.84
CA PRO A 50 -32.18 -25.89 5.77
C PRO A 50 -33.35 -25.44 6.65
N ALA A 51 -34.58 -25.60 6.17
CA ALA A 51 -35.78 -25.39 6.96
C ALA A 51 -35.93 -26.54 7.96
N ALA A 52 -35.41 -26.35 9.18
CA ALA A 52 -35.72 -27.27 10.28
C ALA A 52 -35.79 -26.54 11.61
N MET A 53 -36.65 -27.05 12.49
CA MET A 53 -37.00 -26.41 13.76
C MET A 53 -36.06 -26.76 14.92
N HIS A 54 -35.16 -27.73 14.74
CA HIS A 54 -34.19 -28.08 15.78
C HIS A 54 -33.06 -27.05 15.87
N PHE A 55 -32.49 -26.91 17.06
CA PHE A 55 -31.25 -26.19 17.27
C PHE A 55 -30.07 -27.00 16.75
N ALA A 56 -29.17 -26.34 16.03
CA ALA A 56 -27.93 -26.89 15.53
C ALA A 56 -26.84 -26.82 16.60
N GLY A 57 -26.06 -27.90 16.73
CA GLY A 57 -24.89 -27.94 17.62
C GLY A 57 -23.66 -27.18 17.08
N THR A 58 -23.64 -26.87 15.78
CA THR A 58 -22.56 -26.16 15.10
C THR A 58 -23.11 -25.17 14.06
N GLU A 59 -22.36 -24.11 13.78
CA GLU A 59 -22.73 -23.10 12.77
C GLU A 59 -22.80 -23.69 11.36
N VAL A 60 -21.85 -24.56 11.02
CA VAL A 60 -21.83 -25.31 9.77
C VAL A 60 -22.27 -26.73 10.07
N GLU A 61 -23.36 -27.15 9.43
CA GLU A 61 -23.94 -28.48 9.64
C GLU A 61 -23.25 -29.49 8.72
N ARG A 62 -23.10 -29.14 7.43
CA ARG A 62 -22.52 -30.04 6.44
C ARG A 62 -21.91 -29.28 5.27
N VAL A 63 -20.89 -29.87 4.66
CA VAL A 63 -20.29 -29.37 3.42
C VAL A 63 -20.25 -30.53 2.42
N HIS A 64 -20.84 -30.31 1.25
CA HIS A 64 -20.84 -31.27 0.14
C HIS A 64 -20.13 -30.67 -1.06
N ALA A 65 -19.36 -31.49 -1.77
CA ALA A 65 -18.80 -31.13 -3.07
C ALA A 65 -19.25 -32.16 -4.09
N GLU A 66 -19.96 -31.72 -5.11
CA GLU A 66 -20.52 -32.55 -6.18
C GLU A 66 -19.95 -32.08 -7.52
N LEU A 67 -19.82 -33.00 -8.48
CA LEU A 67 -19.59 -32.63 -9.87
C LEU A 67 -20.93 -32.25 -10.49
N PRO A 68 -21.03 -31.16 -11.28
CA PRO A 68 -22.26 -30.84 -11.97
C PRO A 68 -22.68 -32.01 -12.87
N GLN A 69 -23.95 -32.42 -12.81
CA GLN A 69 -24.49 -33.50 -13.65
C GLN A 69 -24.48 -33.13 -15.15
N PHE A 70 -24.46 -31.84 -15.47
CA PHE A 70 -24.37 -31.27 -16.82
C PHE A 70 -23.12 -30.38 -16.92
N ALA A 71 -21.94 -30.93 -16.62
CA ALA A 71 -20.69 -30.20 -16.76
C ALA A 71 -20.24 -30.18 -18.23
N GLU A 72 -20.07 -28.98 -18.80
CA GLU A 72 -19.23 -28.80 -19.99
C GLU A 72 -17.75 -29.02 -19.63
N ASP A 73 -16.92 -29.40 -20.60
CA ASP A 73 -15.49 -29.64 -20.38
C ASP A 73 -14.80 -28.39 -19.78
N GLY A 74 -14.55 -28.44 -18.47
CA GLY A 74 -13.92 -27.36 -17.71
C GLY A 74 -14.71 -26.88 -16.49
N ASP A 75 -15.96 -27.33 -16.29
CA ASP A 75 -16.76 -26.88 -15.15
C ASP A 75 -16.30 -27.52 -13.83
N GLY A 76 -16.08 -26.67 -12.82
CA GLY A 76 -15.50 -27.06 -11.55
C GLY A 76 -16.48 -27.80 -10.63
N ALA A 77 -15.97 -28.41 -9.56
CA ALA A 77 -16.81 -28.99 -8.52
C ALA A 77 -17.70 -27.91 -7.87
N GLN A 78 -19.01 -28.17 -7.78
CA GLN A 78 -19.95 -27.34 -7.06
C GLN A 78 -19.91 -27.71 -5.58
N VAL A 79 -19.74 -26.70 -4.71
CA VAL A 79 -19.68 -26.86 -3.27
C VAL A 79 -20.92 -26.28 -2.63
N THR A 80 -21.69 -27.12 -1.93
CA THR A 80 -22.85 -26.70 -1.15
C THR A 80 -22.51 -26.73 0.34
N VAL A 81 -22.65 -25.59 0.99
CA VAL A 81 -22.44 -25.39 2.43
C VAL A 81 -23.80 -25.27 3.09
N ILE A 82 -24.13 -26.26 3.92
CA ILE A 82 -25.34 -26.27 4.74
C ILE A 82 -24.97 -25.68 6.11
N GLN A 83 -25.59 -24.57 6.47
CA GLN A 83 -25.25 -23.81 7.66
C GLN A 83 -26.48 -23.26 8.39
N ARG A 84 -26.28 -22.89 9.65
CA ARG A 84 -27.30 -22.46 10.62
C ARG A 84 -26.98 -21.09 11.25
N TYR A 85 -25.95 -20.42 10.74
CA TYR A 85 -25.45 -19.13 11.20
C TYR A 85 -26.23 -17.95 10.59
N PHE A 86 -26.53 -17.99 9.29
CA PHE A 86 -27.16 -16.89 8.55
C PHE A 86 -28.37 -17.38 7.76
N GLY A 87 -29.50 -16.68 7.85
CA GLY A 87 -30.65 -16.93 7.00
C GLY A 87 -31.96 -16.51 7.65
N LEU A 88 -33.07 -16.91 7.05
CA LEU A 88 -34.40 -16.44 7.40
C LEU A 88 -35.22 -17.43 8.24
N PHE A 89 -34.92 -18.74 8.17
CA PHE A 89 -35.70 -19.76 8.88
C PHE A 89 -35.43 -19.80 10.38
N ALA A 90 -36.50 -19.90 11.18
CA ALA A 90 -36.46 -20.11 12.62
C ALA A 90 -35.82 -21.47 12.97
N PRO A 91 -35.21 -21.65 14.15
CA PRO A 91 -35.14 -20.71 15.28
C PRO A 91 -34.05 -19.64 15.16
N TYR A 92 -33.20 -19.69 14.13
CA TYR A 92 -32.03 -18.79 14.00
C TYR A 92 -32.31 -17.54 13.15
N GLY A 93 -33.35 -17.59 12.32
CA GLY A 93 -33.76 -16.50 11.45
C GLY A 93 -35.03 -15.79 11.95
N PRO A 94 -35.29 -14.59 11.41
CA PRO A 94 -36.41 -13.73 11.83
C PRO A 94 -37.79 -14.19 11.36
N LEU A 95 -37.91 -15.17 10.44
CA LEU A 95 -39.22 -15.59 9.98
C LEU A 95 -40.00 -16.25 11.12
N PRO A 96 -41.33 -16.06 11.16
CA PRO A 96 -42.18 -16.78 12.10
C PRO A 96 -42.00 -18.30 11.98
N LEU A 97 -42.13 -18.98 13.12
CA LEU A 97 -41.95 -20.44 13.19
C LEU A 97 -42.85 -21.20 12.21
N HIS A 98 -44.10 -20.76 12.03
CA HIS A 98 -45.06 -21.39 11.12
C HIS A 98 -44.62 -21.36 9.65
N VAL A 99 -43.84 -20.35 9.23
CA VAL A 99 -43.29 -20.28 7.86
C VAL A 99 -42.20 -21.33 7.67
N THR A 100 -41.40 -21.56 8.71
CA THR A 100 -40.38 -22.61 8.69
C THR A 100 -41.01 -24.00 8.71
N GLU A 101 -42.09 -24.17 9.47
CA GLU A 101 -42.87 -25.40 9.47
C GLU A 101 -43.47 -25.68 8.09
N HIS A 102 -44.05 -24.68 7.44
CA HIS A 102 -44.57 -24.81 6.08
C HIS A 102 -43.49 -25.26 5.08
N ALA A 103 -42.32 -24.60 5.09
CA ALA A 103 -41.18 -24.99 4.26
C ALA A 103 -40.71 -26.43 4.52
N MET A 104 -40.72 -26.84 5.79
CA MET A 104 -40.36 -28.20 6.20
C MET A 104 -41.40 -29.23 5.73
N GLN A 105 -42.69 -28.90 5.81
CA GLN A 105 -43.80 -29.75 5.37
C GLN A 105 -43.79 -29.94 3.86
N GLU A 106 -43.67 -28.86 3.08
CA GLU A 106 -43.59 -28.90 1.62
C GLU A 106 -42.43 -29.79 1.15
N LYS A 107 -41.24 -29.61 1.76
CA LYS A 107 -40.06 -30.41 1.44
C LYS A 107 -40.23 -31.89 1.79
N ARG A 108 -40.85 -32.22 2.92
CA ARG A 108 -40.93 -33.59 3.43
C ARG A 108 -42.11 -34.39 2.88
N PHE A 109 -43.28 -33.77 2.81
CA PHE A 109 -44.53 -34.44 2.41
C PHE A 109 -44.81 -34.28 0.92
N GLU A 110 -44.69 -33.06 0.39
CA GLU A 110 -44.96 -32.78 -1.03
C GLU A 110 -43.75 -33.05 -1.93
N ARG A 111 -42.59 -33.36 -1.31
CA ARG A 111 -41.30 -33.57 -1.99
C ARG A 111 -40.88 -32.38 -2.85
N ASN A 112 -41.36 -31.19 -2.49
CA ASN A 112 -41.08 -29.95 -3.19
C ASN A 112 -40.22 -29.03 -2.30
N ALA A 113 -38.99 -28.78 -2.73
CA ALA A 113 -38.05 -27.91 -2.01
C ALA A 113 -37.99 -26.49 -2.59
N ALA A 114 -38.97 -26.09 -3.42
CA ALA A 114 -38.95 -24.82 -4.14
C ALA A 114 -38.88 -23.62 -3.19
N PHE A 115 -39.73 -23.57 -2.16
CA PHE A 115 -39.76 -22.45 -1.22
C PHE A 115 -38.45 -22.33 -0.41
N GLU A 116 -37.93 -23.45 0.11
CA GLU A 116 -36.64 -23.48 0.82
C GLU A 116 -35.50 -23.00 -0.10
N ARG A 117 -35.44 -23.51 -1.33
CA ARG A 117 -34.41 -23.13 -2.31
C ARG A 117 -34.52 -21.67 -2.73
N PHE A 118 -35.74 -21.17 -2.94
CA PHE A 118 -35.98 -19.77 -3.29
C PHE A 118 -35.42 -18.82 -2.22
N ILE A 119 -35.71 -19.09 -0.95
CA ILE A 119 -35.17 -18.33 0.18
C ILE A 119 -33.63 -18.42 0.20
N ASN A 120 -33.08 -19.61 -0.04
CA ASN A 120 -31.63 -19.84 -0.03
C ASN A 120 -30.88 -19.16 -1.17
N VAL A 121 -31.51 -18.90 -2.33
CA VAL A 121 -30.89 -18.10 -3.39
C VAL A 121 -30.54 -16.69 -2.90
N ALA A 122 -31.48 -16.03 -2.20
CA ALA A 122 -31.26 -14.71 -1.64
C ALA A 122 -30.35 -14.74 -0.40
N CYS A 123 -30.62 -15.67 0.53
CA CYS A 123 -29.87 -15.78 1.78
C CYS A 123 -28.42 -16.18 1.57
N GLY A 124 -28.13 -17.03 0.58
CA GLY A 124 -26.77 -17.46 0.27
C GLY A 124 -25.87 -16.31 -0.19
N GLU A 125 -26.37 -15.47 -1.11
CA GLU A 125 -25.66 -14.26 -1.55
C GLU A 125 -25.50 -13.24 -0.40
N LEU A 126 -26.51 -13.07 0.45
CA LEU A 126 -26.41 -12.20 1.63
C LEU A 126 -25.43 -12.73 2.68
N ALA A 127 -25.37 -14.05 2.90
CA ALA A 127 -24.40 -14.67 3.80
C ALA A 127 -22.96 -14.45 3.30
N TRP A 128 -22.76 -14.59 1.99
CA TRP A 128 -21.48 -14.26 1.36
C TRP A 128 -21.16 -12.77 1.50
N LEU A 129 -22.12 -11.89 1.24
CA LEU A 129 -21.95 -10.45 1.40
C LEU A 129 -21.56 -10.09 2.84
N HIS A 130 -22.20 -10.71 3.84
CA HIS A 130 -21.88 -10.55 5.25
C HIS A 130 -20.43 -10.95 5.57
N TYR A 131 -19.99 -12.13 5.09
CA TYR A 131 -18.60 -12.55 5.20
C TYR A 131 -17.65 -11.53 4.54
N THR A 132 -17.94 -11.10 3.31
CA THR A 132 -17.05 -10.16 2.61
C THR A 132 -16.99 -8.79 3.29
N ALA A 133 -18.11 -8.31 3.87
CA ALA A 133 -18.15 -7.10 4.66
C ALA A 133 -17.28 -7.22 5.91
N TRP A 134 -17.47 -8.29 6.70
CA TRP A 134 -16.66 -8.60 7.87
C TRP A 134 -15.17 -8.71 7.54
N SER A 135 -14.83 -9.44 6.46
CA SER A 135 -13.43 -9.62 6.04
C SER A 135 -12.77 -8.30 5.63
N SER A 136 -13.56 -7.33 5.16
CA SER A 136 -13.07 -6.04 4.71
C SER A 136 -12.74 -5.05 5.82
N MET A 137 -13.29 -5.30 7.02
CA MET A 137 -13.05 -4.53 8.24
C MET A 137 -11.78 -5.00 8.98
N HIS A 138 -11.31 -6.23 8.72
CA HIS A 138 -10.15 -6.81 9.41
C HIS A 138 -8.88 -6.70 8.54
N PRO A 139 -7.93 -5.80 8.88
CA PRO A 139 -6.74 -5.59 8.07
C PRO A 139 -5.87 -6.84 7.98
N VAL A 140 -5.76 -7.62 9.05
CA VAL A 140 -4.93 -8.84 9.14
C VAL A 140 -5.22 -9.83 8.00
N LEU A 141 -6.47 -9.93 7.56
CA LEU A 141 -6.89 -10.82 6.47
C LEU A 141 -6.39 -10.36 5.08
N GLY A 142 -6.02 -9.09 4.95
CA GLY A 142 -5.47 -8.51 3.74
C GLY A 142 -4.02 -8.94 3.45
N TYR A 143 -3.29 -9.47 4.43
CA TYR A 143 -1.87 -9.81 4.28
C TYR A 143 -1.62 -10.94 3.28
N GLU A 144 -2.55 -11.89 3.17
CA GLU A 144 -2.46 -12.99 2.19
C GLU A 144 -2.82 -12.56 0.75
N ARG A 145 -3.30 -11.32 0.57
CA ARG A 145 -3.74 -10.82 -0.73
C ARG A 145 -2.56 -10.12 -1.42
N VAL A 146 -2.44 -10.31 -2.74
CA VAL A 146 -1.40 -9.67 -3.57
C VAL A 146 -1.42 -8.14 -3.41
N ARG A 147 -2.61 -7.55 -3.26
CA ARG A 147 -2.78 -6.14 -2.94
C ARG A 147 -3.60 -6.03 -1.65
N HIS A 148 -3.02 -5.39 -0.64
CA HIS A 148 -3.63 -5.25 0.66
C HIS A 148 -4.63 -4.07 0.66
N PRO A 149 -5.96 -4.30 0.70
CA PRO A 149 -6.93 -3.23 0.46
C PRO A 149 -6.91 -2.12 1.51
N PHE A 150 -6.59 -2.45 2.76
CA PHE A 150 -6.42 -1.45 3.81
C PHE A 150 -5.19 -0.56 3.57
N VAL A 151 -4.02 -1.14 3.24
CA VAL A 151 -2.81 -0.38 2.86
C VAL A 151 -3.11 0.50 1.66
N GLU A 152 -3.82 0.02 0.64
CA GLU A 152 -4.22 0.85 -0.51
C GLU A 152 -5.07 2.06 -0.10
N ARG A 153 -6.03 1.89 0.82
CA ARG A 153 -6.84 3.00 1.33
C ARG A 153 -6.01 4.00 2.14
N VAL A 154 -5.14 3.52 3.02
CA VAL A 154 -4.29 4.38 3.86
C VAL A 154 -3.29 5.15 3.00
N THR A 155 -2.65 4.48 2.05
CA THR A 155 -1.69 5.11 1.13
C THR A 155 -2.37 6.05 0.14
N ALA A 156 -3.64 5.82 -0.20
CA ALA A 156 -4.44 6.79 -0.97
C ALA A 156 -4.67 8.11 -0.22
N LEU A 157 -4.75 8.11 1.11
CA LEU A 157 -4.82 9.35 1.90
C LEU A 157 -3.56 10.21 1.76
N ALA A 158 -2.41 9.57 1.55
CA ALA A 158 -1.13 10.25 1.33
C ALA A 158 -0.87 10.63 -0.15
N ASP A 159 -1.90 10.60 -1.00
CA ASP A 159 -1.82 10.77 -2.46
C ASP A 159 -0.80 9.84 -3.15
N ALA A 160 -0.47 8.69 -2.52
CA ALA A 160 0.45 7.71 -3.08
C ALA A 160 -0.16 6.89 -4.24
N ARG A 161 -1.41 7.22 -4.60
CA ARG A 161 -2.20 6.62 -5.67
C ARG A 161 -2.18 7.47 -6.94
N ARG A 162 -1.53 8.64 -6.91
CA ARG A 162 -1.23 9.42 -8.11
C ARG A 162 -0.54 8.47 -9.08
N ALA A 163 -1.27 8.08 -10.13
CA ALA A 163 -0.69 7.31 -11.21
C ALA A 163 0.56 8.09 -11.63
N SER A 164 1.69 7.39 -11.79
CA SER A 164 2.82 7.94 -12.52
C SER A 164 2.25 8.42 -13.85
N THR A 165 1.93 9.70 -13.95
CA THR A 165 1.66 10.35 -15.22
C THR A 165 2.86 10.00 -16.08
N VAL A 166 2.61 9.69 -17.36
CA VAL A 166 3.63 9.18 -18.28
C VAL A 166 4.82 10.16 -18.43
N ASP A 167 4.66 11.40 -17.94
CA ASP A 167 5.68 12.44 -17.73
C ASP A 167 6.16 12.56 -16.28
N ALA A 168 6.32 11.44 -15.56
CA ALA A 168 6.78 11.48 -14.17
C ALA A 168 8.22 12.00 -14.13
N GLU A 169 8.43 13.07 -13.36
CA GLU A 169 9.76 13.57 -12.99
C GLU A 169 10.69 12.38 -12.66
N PRO A 170 11.95 12.39 -13.15
CA PRO A 170 12.89 11.33 -12.83
C PRO A 170 12.97 11.16 -11.30
N PHE A 171 12.97 9.92 -10.82
CA PHE A 171 12.97 9.54 -9.41
C PHE A 171 11.66 9.74 -8.62
N ALA A 172 10.54 10.09 -9.26
CA ALA A 172 9.22 10.16 -8.61
C ALA A 172 8.78 8.85 -7.92
N ASP A 173 9.27 7.70 -8.38
CA ASP A 173 9.01 6.40 -7.76
C ASP A 173 9.51 6.32 -6.31
N HIS A 174 10.62 7.01 -5.99
CA HIS A 174 11.15 7.06 -4.62
C HIS A 174 10.23 7.88 -3.69
N ALA A 175 9.68 8.99 -4.19
CA ALA A 175 8.70 9.78 -3.47
C ALA A 175 7.41 8.99 -3.22
N LEU A 176 6.90 8.28 -4.23
CA LEU A 176 5.76 7.38 -4.09
C LEU A 176 6.02 6.26 -3.07
N ALA A 177 7.22 5.68 -3.08
CA ALA A 177 7.62 4.69 -2.08
C ALA A 177 7.61 5.28 -0.65
N CYS A 178 8.11 6.50 -0.47
CA CYS A 178 8.06 7.21 0.81
C CYS A 178 6.62 7.49 1.27
N ARG A 179 5.74 7.95 0.37
CA ARG A 179 4.30 8.14 0.67
C ARG A 179 3.61 6.84 1.08
N ARG A 180 4.00 5.71 0.48
CA ARG A 180 3.47 4.38 0.84
C ARG A 180 3.97 3.88 2.20
N ALA A 181 5.25 4.10 2.49
CA ALA A 181 5.88 3.65 3.73
C ALA A 181 5.51 4.53 4.94
N PHE A 182 5.35 5.84 4.72
CA PHE A 182 5.12 6.83 5.78
C PHE A 182 3.85 7.67 5.56
N PRO A 183 2.67 7.06 5.33
CA PRO A 183 1.46 7.81 5.02
C PRO A 183 1.05 8.77 6.15
N GLY A 184 1.31 8.40 7.42
CA GLY A 184 1.01 9.26 8.57
C GLY A 184 1.79 10.58 8.58
N LEU A 185 3.04 10.58 8.09
CA LEU A 185 3.86 11.81 8.01
C LEU A 185 3.35 12.74 6.90
N TYR A 186 2.93 12.16 5.78
CA TYR A 186 2.39 12.92 4.64
C TYR A 186 0.98 13.47 4.88
N CYS A 187 0.14 12.73 5.61
CA CYS A 187 -1.21 13.14 5.98
C CYS A 187 -1.23 14.17 7.13
N ALA A 188 -0.11 14.38 7.80
CA ALA A 188 -0.04 15.35 8.89
C ALA A 188 -0.32 16.77 8.34
N PRO A 189 -1.17 17.57 9.03
CA PRO A 189 -1.48 18.93 8.58
C PRO A 189 -0.27 19.86 8.61
N ARG A 190 0.74 19.51 9.41
CA ARG A 190 2.04 20.20 9.48
C ARG A 190 3.14 19.17 9.32
N ARG A 191 4.03 19.39 8.36
CA ARG A 191 5.19 18.53 8.09
C ARG A 191 6.42 19.14 8.74
N SER A 192 6.98 18.45 9.74
CA SER A 192 8.17 18.93 10.44
C SER A 192 9.46 18.46 9.76
N LEU A 193 10.55 19.20 9.94
CA LEU A 193 11.87 18.78 9.45
C LEU A 193 12.41 17.57 10.22
N ALA A 194 11.97 17.37 11.47
CA ALA A 194 12.30 16.18 12.24
C ALA A 194 11.63 14.93 11.64
N ASP A 195 10.39 15.05 11.15
CA ASP A 195 9.70 13.99 10.41
C ASP A 195 10.42 13.68 9.10
N LEU A 196 10.80 14.72 8.35
CA LEU A 196 11.60 14.57 7.14
C LEU A 196 12.90 13.82 7.43
N GLN A 197 13.62 14.19 8.49
CA GLN A 197 14.85 13.52 8.89
C GLN A 197 14.61 12.03 9.19
N ARG A 198 13.58 11.70 9.98
CA ARG A 198 13.23 10.31 10.30
C ARG A 198 12.89 9.50 9.06
N MET A 199 12.07 10.08 8.17
CA MET A 199 11.67 9.45 6.92
C MET A 199 12.86 9.16 6.02
N LEU A 200 13.71 10.16 5.76
CA LEU A 200 14.88 10.02 4.92
C LEU A 200 15.87 9.00 5.51
N ALA A 201 16.08 9.03 6.83
CA ALA A 201 17.03 8.13 7.48
C ALA A 201 16.57 6.68 7.38
N ALA A 202 15.27 6.43 7.57
CA ALA A 202 14.68 5.11 7.43
C ALA A 202 14.65 4.62 5.98
N TYR A 203 14.39 5.50 5.01
CA TYR A 203 14.30 5.13 3.59
C TYR A 203 15.68 4.86 2.95
N PHE A 204 16.64 5.76 3.16
CA PHE A 204 17.97 5.65 2.55
C PHE A 204 18.96 4.82 3.38
N GLY A 205 18.63 4.50 4.64
CA GLY A 205 19.47 3.68 5.50
C GLY A 205 20.82 4.32 5.84
N VAL A 206 20.91 5.65 5.83
CA VAL A 206 22.12 6.41 6.15
C VAL A 206 21.89 7.37 7.30
N PRO A 207 22.91 7.63 8.15
CA PRO A 207 22.83 8.70 9.13
C PRO A 207 22.70 10.03 8.39
N LEU A 208 21.73 10.85 8.78
CA LEU A 208 21.55 12.18 8.22
C LEU A 208 20.96 13.15 9.23
N ARG A 209 21.25 14.43 9.01
CA ARG A 209 20.76 15.54 9.81
C ARG A 209 20.16 16.61 8.91
N VAL A 210 18.95 17.06 9.23
CA VAL A 210 18.30 18.17 8.52
C VAL A 210 18.49 19.45 9.35
N VAL A 211 19.14 20.44 8.75
CA VAL A 211 19.41 21.74 9.35
C VAL A 211 18.47 22.77 8.74
N PRO A 212 17.59 23.40 9.54
CA PRO A 212 16.69 24.44 9.04
C PRO A 212 17.48 25.68 8.62
N ARG A 213 16.87 26.48 7.75
CA ARG A 213 17.27 27.87 7.52
C ARG A 213 18.73 28.01 7.04
N HIS A 214 19.05 27.38 5.92
CA HIS A 214 20.35 27.55 5.29
C HIS A 214 20.36 28.88 4.52
N GLY A 215 21.37 29.71 4.75
CA GLY A 215 21.53 30.99 4.07
C GLY A 215 22.21 30.81 2.72
N ARG A 216 21.62 31.36 1.65
CA ARG A 216 22.19 31.31 0.31
C ARG A 216 21.92 32.59 -0.48
N TRP A 217 22.73 32.81 -1.51
CA TRP A 217 22.53 33.87 -2.48
C TRP A 217 21.61 33.39 -3.61
N ILE A 218 20.46 34.02 -3.76
CA ILE A 218 19.49 33.76 -4.84
C ILE A 218 19.69 34.80 -5.94
N PRO A 219 19.88 34.41 -7.21
CA PRO A 219 19.96 35.35 -8.32
C PRO A 219 18.62 36.03 -8.56
N VAL A 220 18.65 37.31 -8.91
CA VAL A 220 17.44 38.10 -9.15
C VAL A 220 17.55 38.74 -10.53
N ALA A 221 16.48 38.62 -11.31
CA ALA A 221 16.38 39.29 -12.60
C ALA A 221 16.42 40.82 -12.41
N ALA A 222 17.13 41.51 -13.30
CA ALA A 222 17.13 42.96 -13.32
C ALA A 222 15.69 43.46 -13.57
N ALA A 223 15.17 44.29 -12.67
CA ALA A 223 13.88 44.93 -12.88
C ALA A 223 14.06 46.19 -13.73
N ALA A 224 13.16 46.41 -14.69
CA ALA A 224 13.13 47.66 -15.46
C ALA A 224 12.95 48.86 -14.52
N SER A 225 13.71 49.92 -14.82
CA SER A 225 13.83 51.13 -14.00
C SER A 225 12.55 51.97 -14.03
N GLU A 226 11.58 51.60 -13.21
CA GLU A 226 10.49 52.50 -12.82
C GLU A 226 10.85 53.21 -11.52
N ALA A 227 10.37 54.45 -11.35
CA ALA A 227 10.56 55.22 -10.12
C ALA A 227 9.92 54.49 -8.93
N ARG A 228 10.73 53.76 -8.16
CA ARG A 228 10.29 53.00 -6.99
C ARG A 228 10.52 53.77 -5.70
N ARG A 229 9.53 53.74 -4.81
CA ARG A 229 9.61 54.33 -3.47
C ARG A 229 10.63 53.59 -2.60
N LEU A 230 11.22 54.31 -1.64
CA LEU A 230 12.11 53.75 -0.63
C LEU A 230 11.43 52.56 0.08
N GLY A 231 12.14 51.44 0.24
CA GLY A 231 11.59 50.19 0.78
C GLY A 231 11.01 49.21 -0.25
N GLY A 232 10.84 49.63 -1.51
CA GLY A 232 10.38 48.77 -2.63
C GLY A 232 11.47 48.41 -3.66
N TRP A 233 12.71 48.85 -3.45
CA TRP A 233 13.83 48.60 -4.35
C TRP A 233 14.89 47.70 -3.69
N ARG A 234 15.62 46.96 -4.53
CA ARG A 234 16.68 46.04 -4.13
C ARG A 234 17.90 46.34 -4.98
N LEU A 235 19.08 46.28 -4.38
CA LEU A 235 20.34 46.58 -5.06
C LEU A 235 21.15 45.30 -5.25
N GLY A 236 21.71 45.12 -6.45
CA GLY A 236 22.56 43.99 -6.80
C GLY A 236 21.84 42.89 -7.60
N ALA A 237 22.64 41.99 -8.17
CA ALA A 237 22.16 40.87 -8.98
C ALA A 237 21.72 39.64 -8.16
N ARG A 238 21.87 39.67 -6.82
CA ARG A 238 21.60 38.56 -5.91
C ARG A 238 21.07 39.04 -4.56
N ILE A 239 20.23 38.25 -3.92
CA ILE A 239 19.71 38.49 -2.56
C ILE A 239 20.14 37.35 -1.64
N TRP A 240 20.53 37.69 -0.42
CA TRP A 240 20.74 36.70 0.64
C TRP A 240 19.41 36.30 1.24
N ASP A 241 19.05 35.02 1.14
CA ASP A 241 17.87 34.46 1.76
C ASP A 241 18.23 33.23 2.61
N VAL A 242 17.51 33.10 3.71
CA VAL A 242 17.68 32.06 4.73
C VAL A 242 16.39 31.24 4.91
N GLN A 243 15.27 31.64 4.28
CA GLN A 243 13.97 31.03 4.51
C GLN A 243 13.67 29.87 3.55
N TYR A 244 14.08 29.98 2.28
CA TYR A 244 13.69 29.04 1.23
C TYR A 244 14.64 27.86 1.04
N SER A 245 15.63 27.66 1.91
CA SER A 245 16.53 26.51 1.80
C SER A 245 16.79 25.80 3.12
N ALA A 246 16.88 24.47 3.03
CA ALA A 246 17.24 23.59 4.14
C ALA A 246 18.44 22.75 3.76
N GLU A 247 19.36 22.59 4.70
CA GLU A 247 20.58 21.81 4.49
C GLU A 247 20.39 20.39 5.00
N ILE A 248 20.69 19.40 4.16
CA ILE A 248 20.64 17.99 4.50
C ILE A 248 22.07 17.48 4.54
N VAL A 249 22.56 17.15 5.74
CA VAL A 249 23.91 16.65 5.95
C VAL A 249 23.85 15.13 6.11
N ILE A 250 24.35 14.41 5.12
CA ILE A 250 24.46 12.95 5.12
C ILE A 250 25.81 12.56 5.73
N GLY A 251 25.83 11.55 6.60
CA GLY A 251 27.05 10.97 7.14
C GLY A 251 27.19 11.09 8.65
N PRO A 252 28.36 10.70 9.19
CA PRO A 252 29.60 10.41 8.46
C PRO A 252 29.54 9.11 7.63
N LEU A 253 29.96 9.18 6.37
CA LEU A 253 30.12 8.05 5.46
C LEU A 253 31.59 7.63 5.35
N GLU A 254 31.83 6.34 5.17
CA GLU A 254 33.13 5.81 4.79
C GLU A 254 33.39 5.98 3.27
N ALA A 255 34.65 5.89 2.86
CA ALA A 255 35.10 6.06 1.48
C ALA A 255 34.31 5.19 0.47
N ASP A 256 34.00 3.95 0.82
CA ASP A 256 33.28 3.01 -0.06
C ASP A 256 31.81 3.44 -0.28
N GLY A 257 31.20 4.04 0.74
CA GLY A 257 29.83 4.55 0.68
C GLY A 257 29.71 5.84 -0.14
N PHE A 258 30.79 6.60 -0.28
CA PHE A 258 30.78 7.89 -0.97
C PHE A 258 30.37 7.78 -2.44
N GLN A 259 30.74 6.70 -3.14
CA GLN A 259 30.44 6.53 -4.57
C GLN A 259 28.94 6.62 -4.88
N ARG A 260 28.08 6.14 -3.97
CA ARG A 260 26.62 6.20 -4.13
C ARG A 260 26.05 7.60 -3.92
N TRP A 261 26.78 8.47 -3.22
CA TRP A 261 26.37 9.81 -2.80
C TRP A 261 27.23 10.90 -3.47
N GLN A 262 27.76 10.62 -4.66
CA GLN A 262 28.49 11.60 -5.46
C GLN A 262 27.54 12.61 -6.12
N ARG A 263 28.12 13.69 -6.64
CA ARG A 263 27.39 14.73 -7.38
C ARG A 263 26.72 14.08 -8.59
N ARG A 264 25.41 14.35 -8.75
CA ARG A 264 24.53 13.75 -9.78
C ARG A 264 24.35 12.23 -9.68
N ALA A 265 24.71 11.59 -8.56
CA ALA A 265 24.40 10.19 -8.34
C ALA A 265 22.88 10.00 -8.18
N ALA A 266 22.38 8.83 -8.59
CA ALA A 266 20.96 8.49 -8.51
C ALA A 266 20.38 8.65 -7.08
N ALA A 267 21.14 8.30 -6.04
CA ALA A 267 20.66 8.43 -4.66
C ALA A 267 20.45 9.89 -4.23
N VAL A 268 21.29 10.81 -4.73
CA VAL A 268 21.19 12.25 -4.43
C VAL A 268 19.99 12.86 -5.13
N LEU A 269 19.77 12.51 -6.40
CA LEU A 269 18.61 12.97 -7.17
C LEU A 269 17.30 12.38 -6.61
N ALA A 270 17.32 11.11 -6.19
CA ALA A 270 16.19 10.51 -5.48
C ALA A 270 15.91 11.23 -4.16
N MET A 271 16.93 11.60 -3.39
CA MET A 271 16.77 12.35 -2.15
C MET A 271 16.19 13.74 -2.39
N SER A 272 16.68 14.48 -3.40
CA SER A 272 16.11 15.77 -3.73
C SER A 272 14.64 15.63 -4.15
N ALA A 273 14.29 14.65 -4.98
CA ALA A 273 12.91 14.41 -5.40
C ALA A 273 11.99 14.11 -4.20
N VAL A 274 12.42 13.24 -3.28
CA VAL A 274 11.66 12.91 -2.06
C VAL A 274 11.46 14.14 -1.16
N VAL A 275 12.49 14.98 -1.00
CA VAL A 275 12.40 16.18 -0.17
C VAL A 275 11.48 17.22 -0.80
N THR A 276 11.64 17.48 -2.09
CA THR A 276 10.79 18.42 -2.84
C THR A 276 9.32 17.98 -2.79
N ASP A 277 9.06 16.68 -2.92
CA ASP A 277 7.72 16.10 -2.77
C ASP A 277 7.17 16.26 -1.34
N PHE A 278 7.98 15.97 -0.32
CA PHE A 278 7.56 16.09 1.09
C PHE A 278 7.30 17.54 1.51
N VAL A 279 7.98 18.51 0.92
CA VAL A 279 7.81 19.94 1.26
C VAL A 279 6.90 20.68 0.26
N ASP A 280 6.25 19.96 -0.65
CA ASP A 280 5.38 20.50 -1.71
C ASP A 280 6.07 21.60 -2.54
N GLY A 281 7.38 21.46 -2.80
CA GLY A 281 8.18 22.41 -3.58
C GLY A 281 8.43 23.78 -2.92
N ARG A 282 8.14 23.93 -1.62
CA ARG A 282 8.27 25.23 -0.92
C ARG A 282 9.68 25.53 -0.40
N ILE A 283 10.51 24.50 -0.24
CA ILE A 283 11.87 24.61 0.30
C ILE A 283 12.80 23.84 -0.63
N ASP A 284 13.90 24.48 -1.02
CA ASP A 284 14.93 23.83 -1.81
C ASP A 284 15.93 23.10 -0.92
N PRO A 285 16.19 21.80 -1.18
CA PRO A 285 17.20 21.06 -0.45
C PRO A 285 18.60 21.41 -0.93
N VAL A 286 19.51 21.64 0.02
CA VAL A 286 20.95 21.66 -0.20
C VAL A 286 21.53 20.41 0.42
N ILE A 287 22.02 19.48 -0.40
CA ILE A 287 22.50 18.18 0.09
C ILE A 287 24.01 18.24 0.23
N LYS A 288 24.49 17.99 1.45
CA LYS A 288 25.90 17.85 1.78
C LYS A 288 26.21 16.45 2.27
N VAL A 289 27.41 15.97 1.96
CA VAL A 289 27.89 14.66 2.39
C VAL A 289 29.15 14.85 3.21
N GLN A 290 29.15 14.28 4.41
CA GLN A 290 30.31 14.15 5.27
C GLN A 290 31.00 12.81 5.00
N VAL A 291 32.20 12.85 4.46
CA VAL A 291 32.98 11.66 4.08
C VAL A 291 34.25 11.61 4.91
N ARG A 292 34.54 10.46 5.50
CA ARG A 292 35.85 10.17 6.05
C ARG A 292 36.77 9.78 4.89
N THR A 293 37.69 10.69 4.55
CA THR A 293 38.59 10.47 3.41
C THR A 293 39.63 9.40 3.73
N ARG A 294 40.13 8.70 2.70
CA ARG A 294 41.21 7.73 2.78
C ARG A 294 42.17 7.96 1.61
N PRO A 295 43.46 7.60 1.73
CA PRO A 295 44.44 7.75 0.65
C PRO A 295 44.00 7.11 -0.68
N GLU A 296 43.20 6.04 -0.61
CA GLU A 296 42.64 5.32 -1.75
C GLU A 296 41.66 6.15 -2.60
N LEU A 297 41.09 7.23 -2.05
CA LEU A 297 40.21 8.14 -2.78
C LEU A 297 40.98 9.09 -3.71
N ALA A 298 42.32 9.04 -3.74
CA ALA A 298 43.13 9.92 -4.55
C ALA A 298 42.75 9.79 -6.03
N GLY A 299 42.35 10.92 -6.63
CA GLY A 299 41.92 10.96 -8.02
C GLY A 299 43.09 10.66 -8.96
N ARG A 300 42.88 9.80 -9.96
CA ARG A 300 43.85 9.59 -11.04
C ARG A 300 43.62 10.60 -12.15
N ILE A 301 44.70 11.25 -12.59
CA ILE A 301 44.67 12.21 -13.71
C ILE A 301 44.11 11.50 -14.96
N GLY A 302 43.16 12.16 -15.65
CA GLY A 302 42.44 11.61 -16.80
C GLY A 302 41.17 10.80 -16.49
N ARG A 303 40.95 10.41 -15.22
CA ARG A 303 39.69 9.74 -14.79
C ARG A 303 38.90 10.53 -13.75
N MET A 304 39.44 11.63 -13.25
CA MET A 304 38.78 12.48 -12.26
C MET A 304 37.87 13.53 -12.91
N ARG A 305 36.78 13.85 -12.22
CA ARG A 305 35.82 14.91 -12.52
C ARG A 305 35.90 15.97 -11.44
N VAL A 306 36.23 17.19 -11.84
CA VAL A 306 36.33 18.34 -10.94
C VAL A 306 34.97 18.59 -10.28
N GLY A 307 34.99 18.76 -8.96
CA GLY A 307 33.76 18.97 -8.16
C GLY A 307 32.96 17.69 -7.87
N VAL A 308 33.42 16.51 -8.30
CA VAL A 308 32.73 15.22 -8.05
C VAL A 308 33.63 14.24 -7.29
N ASP A 309 34.79 13.88 -7.86
CA ASP A 309 35.69 12.84 -7.33
C ASP A 309 37.18 13.20 -7.43
N ALA A 310 37.49 14.46 -7.76
CA ALA A 310 38.86 14.97 -7.85
C ALA A 310 39.47 15.27 -6.46
N TRP A 311 40.03 14.25 -5.81
CA TRP A 311 40.81 14.39 -4.57
C TRP A 311 42.31 14.49 -4.87
N SER A 312 42.93 15.62 -4.52
CA SER A 312 44.38 15.85 -4.76
C SER A 312 45.28 15.14 -3.74
N ARG A 313 44.95 15.23 -2.44
CA ARG A 313 45.67 14.57 -1.36
C ARG A 313 44.72 14.22 -0.21
N PRO A 314 43.94 13.12 -0.33
CA PRO A 314 43.01 12.73 0.72
C PRO A 314 43.77 12.19 1.94
N ASP A 315 43.49 12.78 3.11
CA ASP A 315 44.00 12.35 4.41
C ASP A 315 42.89 11.58 5.18
N ARG A 316 43.12 11.07 6.39
CA ARG A 316 42.08 10.46 7.24
C ARG A 316 41.21 11.49 7.98
N ALA A 317 40.83 12.57 7.31
CA ALA A 317 40.01 13.65 7.86
C ALA A 317 38.53 13.50 7.48
N LEU A 318 37.63 14.10 8.28
CA LEU A 318 36.23 14.26 7.90
C LEU A 318 36.10 15.51 7.01
N ARG A 319 35.57 15.34 5.80
CA ARG A 319 35.34 16.43 4.84
C ARG A 319 33.85 16.52 4.51
N THR A 320 33.33 17.74 4.49
CA THR A 320 31.94 18.02 4.08
C THR A 320 31.95 18.56 2.66
N LEU A 321 31.23 17.91 1.75
CA LEU A 321 31.09 18.30 0.36
C LEU A 321 29.64 18.67 0.06
N THR A 322 29.41 19.73 -0.72
CA THR A 322 28.08 20.03 -1.27
C THR A 322 27.89 19.27 -2.57
N VAL A 323 26.90 18.39 -2.59
CA VAL A 323 26.69 17.42 -3.67
C VAL A 323 25.48 17.77 -4.53
N TYR A 324 24.54 18.54 -4.00
CA TYR A 324 23.38 19.03 -4.76
C TYR A 324 22.99 20.44 -4.32
N GLU A 325 22.72 21.29 -5.31
CA GLU A 325 22.25 22.67 -5.11
C GLU A 325 21.39 23.09 -6.33
N SER A 326 20.10 23.34 -6.11
CA SER A 326 19.09 23.52 -7.18
C SER A 326 19.32 24.64 -8.21
N PHE A 327 20.16 25.64 -7.91
CA PHE A 327 20.41 26.78 -8.82
C PHE A 327 21.74 26.67 -9.59
N ARG A 328 22.52 25.60 -9.38
CA ARG A 328 23.82 25.40 -10.02
C ARG A 328 23.88 24.19 -10.95
N ASP A 329 22.86 23.33 -10.93
CA ASP A 329 22.77 22.10 -11.73
C ASP A 329 21.54 22.12 -12.63
#